data_AF-A0A328S427-F1
#
_entry.id   AF-A0A328S427-F1
#
_cell.length_a   1.000
_cell.length_b   1.000
_cell.length_c   1.000
_cell.angle_alpha   90.00
_cell.angle_beta   90.00
_cell.angle_gamma   90.00
#
_symmetry.space_group_name_H-M   'P 1'
#
loop_
_entity.id
_entity.type
_entity.pdbx_description
1 polymer ?
#
loop_
_entity_poly.entity_id
_entity_poly.type
_entity_poly.pdbx_seq_one_letter_code
_entity_poly.pdbx_strand_id
1 'polypeptide(L)' 'MPNKPIFYDTDCLSCFIEVNKVWILEELYRKIIIPKEVYKEFKRPQGNNRILEINKLMEKGFILK' A
#
# COMPACT_ATOMS: atom_id res chain seq x y z
N MET A 1 -19.61 0.33 0.88
CA MET A 1 -19.56 0.11 2.34
C MET A 1 -18.38 0.91 2.92
N PRO A 2 -18.59 2.17 3.32
CA PRO A 2 -17.49 3.12 3.57
C PRO A 2 -16.62 2.85 4.82
N ASN A 3 -16.97 1.87 5.65
CA ASN A 3 -16.30 1.60 6.93
C ASN A 3 -15.63 0.22 7.02
N LYS A 4 -15.63 -0.59 5.95
CA LYS A 4 -14.95 -1.89 6.01
C LYS A 4 -13.47 -1.70 5.68
N PRO A 5 -12.54 -2.14 6.54
CA PRO A 5 -11.12 -2.09 6.20
C PRO A 5 -10.88 -2.93 4.94
N ILE A 6 -10.15 -2.34 4.00
CA ILE A 6 -9.73 -3.02 2.77
C ILE A 6 -8.27 -3.40 2.94
N PHE A 7 -8.04 -4.69 2.72
CA PHE A 7 -6.72 -5.29 2.69
C PHE A 7 -6.31 -5.41 1.24
N TYR A 8 -5.07 -5.01 0.95
CA TYR A 8 -4.48 -5.19 -0.38
C TYR A 8 -3.39 -6.25 -0.31
N ASP A 9 -3.30 -7.05 -1.36
CA ASP A 9 -2.14 -7.88 -1.60
C ASP A 9 -0.99 -7.05 -2.22
N THR A 10 0.18 -7.68 -2.31
CA THR A 10 1.38 -7.05 -2.86
C THR A 10 1.24 -6.76 -4.34
N ASP A 11 0.59 -7.63 -5.10
CA ASP A 11 0.47 -7.48 -6.56
C ASP A 11 -0.43 -6.31 -6.93
N CYS A 12 -1.55 -6.13 -6.23
CA CYS A 12 -2.46 -5.01 -6.40
C CYS A 12 -1.78 -3.68 -6.07
N LEU A 13 -1.10 -3.59 -4.92
CA LEU A 13 -0.32 -2.38 -4.59
C LEU A 13 0.80 -2.13 -5.60
N SER A 14 1.49 -3.18 -6.05
CA SER A 14 2.55 -3.08 -7.06
C SER A 14 2.03 -2.52 -8.38
N CYS A 15 0.84 -2.93 -8.83
CA CYS A 15 0.23 -2.37 -10.04
C CYS A 15 0.04 -0.85 -9.96
N PHE A 16 -0.45 -0.32 -8.83
CA PHE A 16 -0.62 1.13 -8.66
C PHE A 16 0.72 1.87 -8.55
N ILE A 17 1.73 1.25 -7.93
CA ILE A 17 3.08 1.81 -7.82
C ILE A 17 3.75 1.88 -9.19
N GLU A 18 3.71 0.79 -9.96
CA GLU A 18 4.34 0.68 -11.30
C GLU A 18 3.78 1.71 -12.29
N VAL A 19 2.47 1.99 -12.24
CA VAL A 19 1.84 2.99 -13.11
C VAL A 19 1.80 4.39 -12.51
N ASN A 20 2.44 4.61 -11.35
CA ASN A 20 2.47 5.87 -10.61
C ASN A 20 1.06 6.46 -10.34
N LYS A 21 0.10 5.61 -9.96
CA LYS A 21 -1.28 6.00 -9.63
C LYS A 21 -1.72 5.59 -8.22
N VAL A 22 -0.80 5.61 -7.28
CA VAL A 22 -1.06 5.34 -5.86
C VAL A 22 -2.13 6.29 -5.27
N TRP A 23 -2.21 7.52 -5.77
CA TRP A 23 -3.22 8.52 -5.37
C TRP A 23 -4.68 8.05 -5.55
N ILE A 24 -4.96 7.12 -6.47
CA ILE A 24 -6.32 6.54 -6.63
C ILE A 24 -6.75 5.83 -5.34
N LEU A 25 -5.83 5.15 -4.66
CA LEU A 25 -6.11 4.47 -3.39
C LEU A 25 -6.47 5.47 -2.29
N GLU A 26 -5.84 6.66 -2.33
CA GLU A 26 -6.09 7.75 -1.37
C GLU A 26 -7.47 8.38 -1.59
N GLU A 27 -7.93 8.51 -2.83
CA GLU A 27 -9.27 9.04 -3.15
C GLU A 27 -10.39 8.05 -2.81
N LEU A 28 -10.19 6.76 -3.13
CA LEU A 28 -11.23 5.75 -2.97
C LEU A 28 -11.39 5.30 -1.51
N TYR A 29 -10.32 5.36 -0.70
CA TYR A 29 -10.30 4.73 0.61
C TYR A 29 -9.73 5.63 1.69
N ARG A 30 -10.58 5.94 2.68
CA ARG A 30 -10.17 6.67 3.89
C ARG A 30 -9.23 5.91 4.81
N LYS A 31 -9.22 4.57 4.72
CA LYS A 31 -8.40 3.70 5.55
C LYS A 31 -8.04 2.45 4.79
N ILE A 32 -6.74 2.23 4.65
CA ILE A 32 -6.19 1.02 4.06
C ILE A 32 -5.32 0.33 5.11
N ILE A 33 -5.48 -0.99 5.20
CA ILE A 33 -4.64 -1.82 6.04
C ILE A 33 -3.63 -2.53 5.14
N ILE A 34 -2.36 -2.33 5.43
CA ILE A 34 -1.26 -3.04 4.78
C ILE A 34 -0.88 -4.21 5.70
N PRO A 35 -1.14 -5.47 5.31
CA PRO A 35 -0.71 -6.62 6.10
C PRO A 35 0.81 -6.60 6.29
N LYS A 36 1.27 -7.06 7.46
CA LYS A 36 2.72 -7.22 7.74
C LYS A 36 3.46 -8.03 6.68
N GLU A 37 2.81 -9.04 6.12
CA GLU A 37 3.40 -9.93 5.11
C GLU A 37 3.63 -9.17 3.79
N VAL A 38 2.65 -8.38 3.37
CA VAL A 38 2.74 -7.50 2.20
C VAL A 38 3.87 -6.48 2.36
N TYR A 39 3.97 -5.84 3.52
CA TYR A 39 5.08 -4.92 3.81
C TYR A 39 6.46 -5.63 3.74
N LYS A 40 6.56 -6.85 4.26
CA LYS A 40 7.80 -7.65 4.19
C LYS A 40 8.17 -8.01 2.75
N GLU A 41 7.20 -8.26 1.88
CA GLU A 41 7.44 -8.53 0.47
C GLU A 41 8.03 -7.33 -0.25
N PHE A 42 7.49 -6.13 -0.02
CA PHE A 42 8.06 -4.89 -0.55
C PHE A 42 9.47 -4.58 -0.03
N LYS A 43 9.81 -5.03 1.19
CA LYS A 43 11.14 -4.84 1.79
C LYS A 43 12.22 -5.78 1.24
N ARG A 44 11.86 -6.82 0.48
CA ARG A 44 12.84 -7.74 -0.13
C ARG A 44 13.74 -6.97 -1.13
N PRO A 45 15.01 -7.38 -1.31
CA PRO A 45 16.05 -6.58 -1.99
C PRO A 45 15.75 -6.16 -3.43
N GLN A 46 14.74 -6.75 -4.08
CA GLN A 46 14.30 -6.35 -5.43
C GLN A 46 13.37 -5.12 -5.42
N GLY A 47 12.95 -4.61 -4.26
CA GLY A 47 11.87 -3.64 -4.10
C GLY A 47 12.24 -2.27 -3.53
N ASN A 48 13.52 -1.86 -3.49
CA ASN A 48 13.95 -0.65 -2.77
C ASN A 48 13.22 0.66 -3.16
N ASN A 49 12.80 0.83 -4.41
CA ASN A 49 12.00 2.00 -4.79
C ASN A 49 10.52 1.86 -4.43
N ARG A 50 10.00 0.62 -4.43
CA ARG A 50 8.59 0.33 -4.11
C ARG A 50 8.32 0.46 -2.61
N ILE A 51 9.27 0.07 -1.75
CA ILE A 51 9.13 0.24 -0.29
C ILE A 51 9.08 1.72 0.12
N LEU A 52 9.72 2.63 -0.61
CA LEU A 52 9.62 4.07 -0.36
C LEU A 52 8.19 4.58 -0.58
N GLU A 53 7.52 4.14 -1.65
CA GLU A 53 6.12 4.48 -1.89
C GLU A 53 5.19 3.90 -0.83
N ILE A 54 5.43 2.66 -0.39
CA ILE A 54 4.69 2.06 0.73
C ILE A 54 4.90 2.85 2.03
N ASN A 55 6.13 3.31 2.31
CA ASN A 55 6.40 4.13 3.49
C ASN A 55 5.64 5.47 3.43
N LYS A 56 5.59 6.13 2.26
CA LYS A 56 4.79 7.35 2.05
C LYS A 56 3.30 7.11 2.30
N LEU A 57 2.77 5.96 1.86
CA LEU A 57 1.39 5.58 2.14
C LEU A 57 1.15 5.45 3.65
N MET A 58 2.09 4.85 4.39
CA MET A 58 1.97 4.73 5.84
C MET A 58 1.90 6.08 6.55
N GLU A 59 2.67 7.08 6.10
CA GLU A 59 2.61 8.46 6.64
C GLU A 59 1.24 9.11 6.43
N LYS A 60 0.52 8.74 5.37
CA LYS A 60 -0.81 9.29 5.02
C LYS A 60 -1.98 8.62 5.73
N GLY A 61 -1.73 7.71 6.68
CA GLY A 61 -2.78 7.05 7.47
C GLY A 61 -3.07 5.60 7.06
N PHE A 62 -2.21 4.98 6.26
CA PHE A 62 -2.24 3.54 6.00
C PHE A 62 -1.58 2.82 7.18
N ILE A 63 -2.24 1.80 7.73
CA ILE A 63 -1.80 1.18 9.00
C ILE A 63 -1.33 -0.24 8.76
N LEU A 64 -0.16 -0.56 9.33
CA LEU A 64 0.35 -1.92 9.42
C LEU A 64 -0.43 -2.70 10.51
N LYS A 65 -1.06 -3.82 10.14
CA LYS A 65 -1.66 -4.76 11.11
C LYS A 65 -1.13 -6.18 10.91
#